data_AF-A0A4Z0E393-F1
#
_entry.id   AF-A0A4Z0E393-F1
#
_cell.length_a   1.000
_cell.length_b   1.000
_cell.length_c   1.000
_cell.angle_alpha   90.00
_cell.angle_beta   90.00
_cell.angle_gamma   90.00
#
_symmetry.space_group_name_H-M   'P 1'
#
loop_
_entity.id
_entity.type
_entity.pdbx_description
1 polymer ?
#
loop_
_entity_poly.entity_id
_entity_poly.type
_entity_poly.pdbx_seq_one_letter_code
_entity_poly.pdbx_strand_id
1 'polypeptide(L)'
;MRTGSLKTYLLPAIAVVLSAGLVQAETSSGKSADKNQEKLASKPLEKVTCEEFNGFEDTFKPKVVAWAAGYKQGQKKPDVVAIDIAGVEKVTPLIAEECRKAPAASLWSKIDGELKKIF
;
A
#
# COMPACT_ATOMS: atom_id res chain seq x y z
N MET A 1 -17.96 51.83 -5.78
CA MET A 1 -19.02 51.92 -4.75
C MET A 1 -20.11 50.90 -5.09
N ARG A 2 -20.53 50.08 -4.10
CA ARG A 2 -21.87 49.49 -3.84
C ARG A 2 -22.72 49.10 -5.08
N THR A 3 -23.21 47.88 -5.30
CA THR A 3 -23.98 46.91 -4.47
C THR A 3 -24.10 45.64 -5.33
N GLY A 4 -24.12 44.38 -4.88
CA GLY A 4 -24.84 43.82 -3.73
C GLY A 4 -26.27 43.40 -4.11
N SER A 5 -26.47 42.11 -4.42
CA SER A 5 -27.60 41.24 -4.02
C SER A 5 -28.60 40.69 -5.07
N LEU A 6 -28.76 39.36 -4.95
CA LEU A 6 -29.99 38.54 -5.04
C LEU A 6 -30.67 38.29 -6.40
N LYS A 7 -30.60 37.04 -6.89
CA LYS A 7 -31.77 36.12 -6.89
C LYS A 7 -31.37 34.70 -7.28
N THR A 8 -31.35 33.79 -6.31
CA THR A 8 -31.55 32.36 -6.56
C THR A 8 -32.94 32.19 -7.15
N TYR A 9 -33.12 31.52 -8.28
CA TYR A 9 -34.28 30.66 -8.56
C TYR A 9 -34.16 30.01 -9.95
N LEU A 10 -34.50 28.72 -9.94
CA LEU A 10 -34.99 27.90 -11.05
C LEU A 10 -33.94 27.24 -11.95
N LEU A 11 -33.82 25.93 -11.71
CA LEU A 11 -33.40 24.89 -12.64
C LEU A 11 -33.84 25.20 -14.08
N PRO A 12 -32.94 25.01 -15.05
CA PRO A 12 -33.38 24.34 -16.25
C PRO A 12 -32.38 23.27 -16.73
N ALA A 13 -32.99 22.20 -17.21
CA ALA A 13 -32.58 21.46 -18.40
C ALA A 13 -31.16 20.88 -18.41
N ILE A 14 -31.15 19.56 -18.28
CA ILE A 14 -30.19 18.64 -18.88
C ILE A 14 -29.84 19.13 -20.30
N ALA A 15 -28.71 19.83 -20.43
CA ALA A 15 -28.08 20.06 -21.72
C ALA A 15 -27.08 18.92 -21.92
N VAL A 16 -27.52 17.88 -22.64
CA VAL A 16 -26.61 16.91 -23.25
C VAL A 16 -25.84 17.68 -24.32
N VAL A 17 -24.70 18.25 -23.94
CA VAL A 17 -23.78 18.85 -24.91
C VAL A 17 -23.05 17.69 -25.57
N LEU A 18 -23.40 17.41 -26.84
CA LEU A 18 -22.57 16.63 -27.75
C LEU A 18 -21.31 17.43 -28.07
N SER A 19 -20.39 17.48 -27.11
CA SER A 19 -18.99 17.74 -27.41
C SER A 19 -18.37 16.39 -27.77
N ALA A 20 -17.99 16.24 -29.04
CA ALA A 20 -16.97 15.31 -29.47
C ALA A 20 -15.61 15.75 -28.85
N GLY A 21 -15.53 15.70 -27.52
CA GLY A 21 -14.29 15.65 -26.78
C GLY A 21 -14.00 14.19 -26.57
N LEU A 22 -12.79 13.76 -26.91
CA LEU A 22 -12.26 12.48 -26.49
C LEU A 22 -12.48 12.40 -24.97
N VAL A 23 -13.46 11.60 -24.56
CA VAL A 23 -13.54 11.09 -23.21
C VAL A 23 -12.29 10.24 -23.09
N GLN A 24 -11.22 10.82 -22.54
CA GLN A 24 -10.24 10.02 -21.84
C GLN A 24 -11.02 9.44 -20.67
N ALA A 25 -11.64 8.29 -20.93
CA ALA A 25 -11.88 7.31 -19.89
C ALA A 25 -10.48 6.96 -19.40
N GLU A 26 -9.98 7.75 -18.46
CA GLU A 26 -8.89 7.32 -17.61
C GLU A 26 -9.49 6.20 -16.76
N THR A 27 -9.53 5.01 -17.36
CA THR A 27 -9.40 3.79 -16.60
C THR A 27 -8.11 3.98 -15.82
N SER A 28 -8.19 4.47 -14.58
CA SER A 28 -7.08 4.49 -13.61
C SER A 28 -6.64 3.06 -13.22
N SER A 29 -7.07 2.07 -13.97
CA SER A 29 -6.76 0.67 -13.81
C SER A 29 -5.54 0.35 -14.66
N GLY A 30 -4.36 0.72 -14.15
CA GLY A 30 -3.10 0.20 -14.67
C GLY A 30 -1.97 1.22 -14.66
N LYS A 31 -1.04 1.00 -13.72
CA LYS A 31 0.37 1.40 -13.83
C LYS A 31 0.71 2.83 -13.42
N SER A 32 0.65 3.09 -12.13
CA SER A 32 1.83 3.65 -11.47
C SER A 32 2.30 2.60 -10.46
N ALA A 33 3.35 1.86 -10.79
CA ALA A 33 4.09 1.17 -9.75
C ALA A 33 4.61 2.29 -8.85
N ASP A 34 4.10 2.35 -7.62
CA ASP A 34 4.62 3.27 -6.63
C ASP A 34 6.15 3.16 -6.61
N LYS A 35 6.84 4.30 -6.69
CA LYS A 35 8.31 4.35 -6.83
C LYS A 35 9.01 3.63 -5.69
N ASN A 36 8.34 3.43 -4.55
CA ASN A 36 8.88 2.62 -3.47
C ASN A 36 8.67 1.12 -3.68
N GLN A 37 7.58 0.66 -4.30
CA GLN A 37 7.44 -0.76 -4.67
C GLN A 37 8.54 -1.24 -5.63
N GLU A 38 9.00 -0.41 -6.57
CA GLU A 38 10.15 -0.70 -7.44
C GLU A 38 11.46 -0.85 -6.64
N LYS A 39 11.60 -0.15 -5.51
CA LYS A 39 12.76 -0.31 -4.61
C LYS A 39 12.82 -1.71 -4.01
N LEU A 40 11.69 -2.37 -3.80
CA LEU A 40 11.69 -3.75 -3.30
C LEU A 40 12.24 -4.74 -4.35
N ALA A 41 11.95 -4.50 -5.63
CA ALA A 41 12.41 -5.37 -6.73
C ALA A 41 13.90 -5.15 -7.09
N SER A 42 14.48 -4.02 -6.73
CA SER A 42 15.84 -3.63 -7.14
C SER A 42 16.93 -4.00 -6.14
N LYS A 43 16.60 -4.53 -4.96
CA LYS A 43 17.60 -4.97 -3.97
C LYS A 43 17.13 -6.09 -3.06
N PRO A 44 18.07 -6.85 -2.45
CA PRO A 44 17.71 -7.86 -1.45
C PRO A 44 16.94 -7.26 -0.27
N LEU A 45 16.00 -8.02 0.29
CA LEU A 45 15.14 -7.57 1.40
C LEU A 45 15.93 -7.07 2.61
N GLU A 46 17.08 -7.68 2.91
CA GLU A 46 17.99 -7.25 3.98
C GLU A 46 18.53 -5.82 3.80
N LYS A 47 18.59 -5.34 2.55
CA LYS A 47 19.07 -3.99 2.18
C LYS A 47 17.92 -2.97 2.04
N VAL A 48 16.67 -3.40 2.18
CA VAL A 48 15.51 -2.52 2.22
C VAL A 48 15.43 -1.90 3.61
N THR A 49 15.29 -0.57 3.67
CA THR A 49 15.17 0.14 4.93
C THR A 49 13.71 0.25 5.37
N CYS A 50 13.53 0.52 6.65
CA CYS A 50 12.23 0.81 7.23
C CYS A 50 11.56 2.06 6.65
N GLU A 51 12.35 3.06 6.25
CA GLU A 51 11.85 4.25 5.55
C GLU A 51 11.21 3.89 4.20
N GLU A 52 11.88 3.05 3.41
CA GLU A 52 11.35 2.62 2.11
C GLU A 52 10.08 1.80 2.26
N PHE A 53 10.04 0.88 3.23
CA PHE A 53 8.84 0.10 3.55
C PHE A 53 7.65 0.97 3.95
N ASN A 54 7.89 1.97 4.80
CA ASN A 54 6.83 2.88 5.22
C ASN A 54 6.30 3.73 4.07
N GLY A 55 7.15 4.01 3.06
CA GLY A 55 6.77 4.66 1.81
C GLY A 55 5.99 3.79 0.84
N PHE A 56 5.82 2.48 1.09
CA PHE A 56 4.97 1.63 0.27
C PHE A 56 3.50 1.97 0.47
N GLU A 57 2.70 1.73 -0.57
CA GLU A 57 1.25 1.68 -0.43
C GLU A 57 0.83 0.68 0.65
N ASP A 58 -0.15 1.05 1.47
CA ASP A 58 -0.59 0.22 2.60
C ASP A 58 -1.10 -1.15 2.16
N THR A 59 -1.66 -1.26 0.95
CA THR A 59 -2.12 -2.54 0.38
C THR A 59 -0.97 -3.47 -0.02
N PHE A 60 0.25 -2.94 -0.19
CA PHE A 60 1.44 -3.70 -0.57
C PHE A 60 2.21 -4.21 0.64
N LYS A 61 2.21 -3.45 1.76
CA LYS A 61 2.86 -3.83 3.02
C LYS A 61 2.54 -5.27 3.48
N PRO A 62 1.28 -5.71 3.58
CA PRO A 62 0.98 -7.08 4.02
C PRO A 62 1.46 -8.15 3.04
N LYS A 63 1.62 -7.83 1.74
CA LYS A 63 2.17 -8.77 0.75
C LYS A 63 3.65 -9.07 1.02
N VAL A 64 4.43 -8.05 1.40
CA VAL A 64 5.84 -8.19 1.79
C VAL A 64 5.96 -9.03 3.07
N VAL A 65 5.10 -8.76 4.05
CA VAL A 65 5.08 -9.50 5.32
C VAL A 65 4.66 -10.95 5.10
N ALA A 66 3.64 -11.22 4.26
CA ALA A 66 3.22 -12.57 3.90
C ALA A 66 4.34 -13.37 3.22
N TRP A 67 5.07 -12.75 2.28
CA TRP A 67 6.24 -13.38 1.66
C TRP A 67 7.30 -13.74 2.69
N ALA A 68 7.59 -12.83 3.63
CA ALA A 68 8.57 -13.07 4.69
C ALA A 68 8.13 -14.19 5.65
N ALA A 69 6.86 -14.24 6.02
CA ALA A 69 6.30 -15.31 6.84
C ALA A 69 6.45 -16.67 6.13
N GLY A 70 6.12 -16.73 4.83
CA GLY A 70 6.33 -17.93 4.01
C GLY A 70 7.81 -18.32 3.89
N TYR A 71 8.71 -17.35 3.68
CA TYR A 71 10.15 -17.60 3.63
C TYR A 71 10.66 -18.27 4.92
N LYS A 72 10.18 -17.83 6.08
CA LYS A 72 10.54 -18.41 7.38
C LYS A 72 10.00 -19.83 7.59
N GLN A 73 8.94 -20.22 6.90
CA GLN A 73 8.45 -21.60 6.94
C GLN A 73 9.39 -22.56 6.19
N GLY A 74 10.23 -22.05 5.29
CA GLY A 74 11.21 -22.86 4.55
C GLY A 74 10.55 -23.83 3.57
N GLN A 75 11.16 -25.01 3.37
CA GLN A 75 10.66 -26.02 2.43
C GLN A 75 9.56 -26.92 3.01
N LYS A 76 8.77 -26.41 3.97
CA LYS A 76 7.63 -27.16 4.51
C LYS A 76 6.60 -27.37 3.40
N LYS A 77 6.03 -28.58 3.36
CA LYS A 77 5.03 -28.95 2.35
C LYS A 77 3.66 -28.30 2.68
N PRO A 78 2.79 -28.08 1.68
CA PRO A 78 1.49 -27.43 1.89
C PRO A 78 0.55 -28.17 2.86
N ASP A 79 0.71 -29.47 3.07
CA ASP A 79 -0.07 -30.28 4.00
C ASP A 79 0.26 -30.03 5.47
N VAL A 80 1.36 -29.32 5.77
CA VAL A 80 1.80 -29.00 7.14
C VAL A 80 1.97 -27.49 7.38
N VAL A 81 1.54 -26.65 6.42
CA VAL A 81 1.68 -25.20 6.48
C VAL A 81 0.30 -24.54 6.48
N ALA A 82 0.03 -23.71 7.49
CA ALA A 82 -1.10 -22.81 7.48
C ALA A 82 -0.69 -21.45 6.91
N ILE A 83 -1.51 -20.90 6.01
CA ILE A 83 -1.43 -19.49 5.60
C ILE A 83 -2.22 -18.68 6.62
N ASP A 84 -1.52 -18.00 7.52
CA ASP A 84 -2.15 -17.18 8.56
C ASP A 84 -2.27 -15.72 8.12
N ILE A 85 -3.34 -15.43 7.37
CA ILE A 85 -3.65 -14.08 6.90
C ILE A 85 -3.90 -13.14 8.09
N ALA A 86 -4.60 -13.61 9.12
CA ALA A 86 -4.93 -12.79 10.29
C ALA A 86 -3.68 -12.38 11.08
N GLY A 87 -2.72 -13.30 11.24
CA GLY A 87 -1.42 -13.00 11.84
C GLY A 87 -0.61 -11.99 11.02
N VAL A 88 -0.61 -12.12 9.69
CA VAL A 88 0.02 -11.14 8.77
C VAL A 88 -0.64 -9.76 8.89
N GLU A 89 -1.97 -9.68 8.86
CA GLU A 89 -2.71 -8.42 9.00
C GLU A 89 -2.46 -7.75 10.35
N LYS A 90 -2.39 -8.54 11.43
CA LYS A 90 -2.10 -8.06 12.79
C LYS A 90 -0.68 -7.52 12.92
N VAL A 91 0.31 -8.21 12.35
CA VAL A 91 1.73 -7.86 12.55
C VAL A 91 2.22 -6.76 11.62
N THR A 92 1.60 -6.61 10.43
CA THR A 92 1.94 -5.57 9.46
C THR A 92 1.95 -4.15 10.04
N PRO A 93 0.91 -3.67 10.76
CA PRO A 93 0.95 -2.35 11.36
C PRO A 93 2.03 -2.23 12.44
N LEU A 94 2.31 -3.29 13.22
CA LEU A 94 3.36 -3.30 14.24
C LEU A 94 4.75 -3.10 13.62
N ILE A 95 5.02 -3.78 12.51
CA ILE A 95 6.28 -3.60 11.75
C ILE A 95 6.38 -2.18 11.22
N ALA A 96 5.29 -1.63 10.67
CA ALA A 96 5.27 -0.24 10.20
C ALA A 96 5.54 0.75 11.36
N GLU A 97 4.96 0.51 12.55
CA GLU A 97 5.23 1.32 13.74
C GLU A 97 6.70 1.29 14.15
N GLU A 98 7.28 0.10 14.22
CA GLU A 98 8.69 -0.10 14.53
C GLU A 98 9.61 0.54 13.48
N CYS A 99 9.21 0.50 12.22
CA CYS A 99 9.92 1.14 11.14
C CYS A 99 9.83 2.67 11.20
N ARG A 100 8.73 3.25 11.70
CA ARG A 100 8.64 4.71 11.94
C ARG A 100 9.61 5.16 13.02
N LYS A 101 9.84 4.33 14.05
CA LYS A 101 10.79 4.63 15.14
C LYS A 101 12.26 4.53 14.70
N ALA A 102 12.55 3.74 13.67
CA ALA A 102 13.92 3.46 13.22
C ALA A 102 14.00 3.43 11.67
N PRO A 103 13.85 4.57 10.98
CA PRO A 103 13.73 4.63 9.51
C PRO A 103 14.95 4.06 8.77
N ALA A 104 16.16 4.23 9.32
CA ALA A 104 17.40 3.72 8.73
C ALA A 104 17.66 2.22 9.02
N ALA A 105 16.85 1.57 9.85
CA ALA A 105 17.03 0.15 10.18
C ALA A 105 16.69 -0.75 8.99
N SER A 106 17.27 -1.95 8.98
CA SER A 106 16.88 -2.99 8.03
C SER A 106 15.44 -3.42 8.26
N LEU A 107 14.65 -3.45 7.18
CA LEU A 107 13.28 -3.93 7.19
C LEU A 107 13.23 -5.40 7.66
N TRP A 108 14.14 -6.24 7.17
CA TRP A 108 14.17 -7.66 7.52
C TRP A 108 14.33 -7.88 9.03
N SER A 109 15.19 -7.10 9.69
CA SER A 109 15.39 -7.20 11.14
C SER A 109 14.10 -6.90 11.92
N LYS A 110 13.27 -5.95 11.44
CA LYS A 110 11.97 -5.66 12.06
C LYS A 110 10.93 -6.74 11.76
N ILE A 111 10.85 -7.19 10.51
CA ILE A 111 9.94 -8.29 10.12
C ILE A 111 10.25 -9.55 10.93
N ASP A 112 11.51 -10.00 10.97
CA ASP A 112 11.88 -11.21 11.70
C ASP A 112 11.59 -11.09 13.20
N GLY A 113 11.89 -9.93 13.78
CA GLY A 113 11.63 -9.64 15.18
C GLY A 113 10.14 -9.68 15.55
N GLU A 114 9.27 -9.10 14.74
CA GLU A 114 7.82 -9.12 15.00
C GLU A 114 7.17 -10.46 14.65
N LEU A 115 7.58 -11.11 13.56
CA LEU A 115 7.05 -12.42 13.19
C LEU A 115 7.31 -13.46 14.28
N LYS A 116 8.50 -13.48 14.91
CA LYS A 116 8.83 -14.41 16.03
C LYS A 116 7.90 -14.29 17.25
N LYS A 117 7.17 -13.18 17.38
CA LYS A 117 6.24 -12.97 18.50
C LYS A 117 4.85 -13.53 18.23
N ILE A 118 4.55 -13.78 16.95
CA ILE A 118 3.22 -14.20 16.47
C ILE A 118 3.27 -15.64 15.94
N PHE A 119 4.39 -16.03 15.32
CA PHE A 119 4.65 -17.28 14.61
C PHE A 119 5.84 -18.02 15.20
#